data_AF-Q73NH1-F1
#
_entry.id   AF-Q73NH1-F1
#
_cell.length_a   1.000
_cell.length_b   1.000
_cell.length_c   1.000
_cell.angle_alpha   90.00
_cell.angle_beta   90.00
_cell.angle_gamma   90.00
#
_symmetry.space_group_name_H-M   'P 1'
#
loop_
_entity.id
_entity.type
_entity.pdbx_description
1 polymer ?
#
loop_
_entity_poly.entity_id
_entity_poly.type
_entity_poly.pdbx_seq_one_letter_code
_entity_poly.pdbx_strand_id
1 'polypeptide(L)'
;MKKSVRFLSKKSSEYIGEVLLFRKKLSALVNIKELIDSNQEKNTEKFSQNKFFDFAEMAQINIQEILTFRKQTLLAAVNSSCKKGPKNVLDLGGGAGVMLGAIAKQYPCASYTLFERPVVAKIAYDYIKQISLKNTVKIIEGDFLKDDIRNDYDLIIASGIFPFRNLIKKEDCEKDKKIMLTVFYTLF
;
A
#
# COMPACT_ATOMS: atom_id res chain seq x y z
N MET A 1 -15.06 -25.45 2.92
CA MET A 1 -15.89 -24.43 2.23
C MET A 1 -15.39 -24.28 0.80
N LYS A 2 -16.26 -24.24 -0.22
CA LYS A 2 -15.82 -24.02 -1.62
C LYS A 2 -15.21 -22.61 -1.75
N LYS A 3 -14.06 -22.48 -2.43
CA LYS A 3 -13.36 -21.19 -2.63
C LYS A 3 -14.28 -20.10 -3.21
N SER A 4 -15.16 -20.46 -4.14
CA SER A 4 -16.13 -19.55 -4.75
C SER A 4 -17.12 -18.96 -3.73
N VAL A 5 -17.58 -19.76 -2.76
CA VAL A 5 -18.46 -19.28 -1.68
C VAL A 5 -17.73 -18.33 -0.75
N ARG A 6 -16.45 -18.63 -0.46
CA ARG A 6 -15.61 -17.83 0.43
C ARG A 6 -15.23 -16.46 -0.17
N PHE A 7 -14.84 -16.42 -1.45
CA PHE A 7 -14.23 -15.22 -2.05
C PHE A 7 -15.13 -14.47 -3.03
N LEU A 8 -16.18 -15.10 -3.57
CA LEU A 8 -17.04 -14.51 -4.61
C LEU A 8 -18.50 -14.30 -4.19
N SER A 9 -18.87 -14.70 -2.97
CA SER A 9 -20.19 -14.39 -2.40
C SER A 9 -20.17 -13.01 -1.74
N LYS A 10 -21.08 -12.11 -2.13
CA LYS A 10 -21.26 -10.80 -1.47
C LYS A 10 -21.63 -10.87 0.01
N LYS A 11 -22.09 -12.04 0.48
CA LYS A 11 -22.39 -12.31 1.89
C LYS A 11 -21.16 -12.70 2.72
N SER A 12 -20.02 -12.96 2.08
CA SER A 12 -18.79 -13.35 2.75
C SER A 12 -18.03 -12.12 3.26
N SER A 13 -17.47 -12.21 4.47
CA SER A 13 -16.54 -11.20 4.99
C SER A 13 -15.20 -11.15 4.24
N GLU A 14 -14.92 -12.16 3.41
CA GLU A 14 -13.72 -12.25 2.57
C GLU A 14 -14.05 -12.04 1.08
N TYR A 15 -15.17 -11.37 0.78
CA TYR A 15 -15.57 -11.06 -0.58
C TYR A 15 -14.54 -10.15 -1.27
N ILE A 16 -14.04 -10.59 -2.42
CA ILE A 16 -13.07 -9.86 -3.24
C ILE A 16 -13.57 -9.60 -4.66
N GLY A 17 -14.86 -9.78 -4.94
CA GLY A 17 -15.39 -9.61 -6.29
C GLY A 17 -15.20 -8.17 -6.83
N GLU A 18 -15.30 -7.15 -5.97
CA GLU A 18 -15.02 -5.76 -6.38
C GLU A 18 -13.56 -5.57 -6.81
N VAL A 19 -12.61 -6.26 -6.15
CA VAL A 19 -11.19 -6.22 -6.53
C VAL A 19 -11.00 -6.83 -7.92
N LEU A 20 -11.69 -7.92 -8.22
CA LEU A 20 -11.63 -8.57 -9.54
C LEU A 20 -12.25 -7.69 -10.63
N LEU A 21 -13.39 -7.05 -10.36
CA LEU A 21 -14.03 -6.11 -11.29
C LEU A 21 -13.16 -4.88 -11.54
N PHE A 22 -12.57 -4.33 -10.48
CA PHE A 22 -11.62 -3.23 -10.58
C PHE A 22 -10.39 -3.60 -11.41
N ARG A 23 -9.82 -4.79 -11.18
CA ARG A 23 -8.70 -5.28 -11.99
C ARG A 23 -9.10 -5.51 -13.44
N LYS A 24 -10.31 -6.04 -13.71
CA LYS A 24 -10.84 -6.14 -15.08
C LYS A 24 -10.95 -4.77 -15.75
N LYS A 25 -11.44 -3.75 -15.03
CA LYS A 25 -11.50 -2.35 -15.52
C LYS A 25 -10.09 -1.86 -15.86
N LEU A 26 -9.11 -2.05 -14.98
CA LEU A 26 -7.72 -1.69 -15.24
C LEU A 26 -7.11 -2.44 -16.43
N SER A 27 -7.36 -3.75 -16.55
CA SER A 27 -6.85 -4.57 -17.66
C SER A 27 -7.58 -4.31 -18.99
N ALA A 28 -8.81 -3.80 -18.94
CA ALA A 28 -9.58 -3.41 -20.12
C ALA A 28 -9.14 -2.05 -20.69
N LEU A 29 -8.23 -1.32 -20.01
CA LEU A 29 -7.61 -0.08 -20.49
C LEU A 29 -6.56 -0.31 -21.59
N VAL A 30 -6.81 -1.26 -22.50
CA VAL A 30 -5.96 -1.49 -23.67
C VAL A 30 -6.30 -0.44 -24.75
N ASN A 31 -5.84 0.78 -24.53
CA ASN A 31 -5.47 1.73 -25.59
C ASN A 31 -3.95 1.89 -25.60
N ILE A 32 -3.24 0.75 -25.52
CA ILE A 32 -1.78 0.68 -25.65
C ILE A 32 -1.33 1.41 -26.91
N LYS A 33 -2.11 1.31 -27.99
CA LYS A 33 -1.86 2.00 -29.25
C LYS A 33 -1.87 3.53 -29.10
N GLU A 34 -2.88 4.12 -28.47
CA GLU A 34 -2.93 5.58 -28.25
C GLU A 34 -1.85 6.08 -27.27
N LEU A 35 -1.48 5.27 -26.27
CA LEU A 35 -0.41 5.60 -25.33
C LEU A 35 0.98 5.55 -26.00
N ILE A 36 1.21 4.61 -26.91
CA ILE A 36 2.44 4.53 -27.72
C ILE A 36 2.47 5.69 -28.73
N ASP A 37 1.36 5.96 -29.42
CA ASP A 37 1.28 6.99 -30.47
C ASP A 37 1.42 8.42 -29.91
N SER A 38 1.10 8.63 -28.63
CA SER A 38 1.15 9.95 -27.98
C SER A 38 2.54 10.35 -27.45
N ASN A 39 3.58 9.52 -27.57
CA ASN A 39 4.97 9.83 -27.17
C ASN A 39 5.09 10.44 -25.75
N GLN A 40 4.23 10.04 -24.80
CA GLN A 40 4.20 10.58 -23.43
C GLN A 40 5.34 10.07 -22.53
N GLU A 41 6.54 9.87 -23.06
CA GLU A 41 7.66 9.30 -22.29
C GLU A 41 8.36 10.28 -21.33
N LYS A 42 7.95 11.55 -21.18
CA LYS A 42 8.77 12.51 -20.38
C LYS A 42 8.07 13.39 -19.34
N ASN A 43 6.75 13.32 -19.16
CA ASN A 43 6.07 14.18 -18.18
C ASN A 43 5.37 13.36 -17.07
N THR A 44 6.17 12.95 -16.09
CA THR A 44 5.77 12.20 -14.88
C THR A 44 4.66 12.88 -14.06
N GLU A 45 4.58 14.21 -14.08
CA GLU A 45 3.51 14.96 -13.40
C GLU A 45 2.11 14.67 -13.98
N LYS A 46 2.02 14.34 -15.28
CA LYS A 46 0.77 13.91 -15.92
C LYS A 46 0.41 12.46 -15.61
N PHE A 47 1.36 11.60 -15.24
CA PHE A 47 1.07 10.21 -14.85
C PHE A 47 0.37 10.15 -13.47
N SER A 48 0.75 11.04 -12.54
CA SER A 48 0.05 11.23 -11.26
C SER A 48 -1.31 11.93 -11.39
N GLN A 49 -1.51 12.74 -12.43
CA GLN A 49 -2.77 13.41 -12.75
C GLN A 49 -3.62 12.65 -13.77
N ASN A 50 -3.13 11.50 -14.25
CA ASN A 50 -3.84 10.70 -15.23
C ASN A 50 -5.06 10.09 -14.54
N LYS A 51 -6.26 10.45 -15.02
CA LYS A 51 -7.56 9.88 -14.61
C LYS A 51 -7.63 8.34 -14.73
N PHE A 52 -6.60 7.70 -15.27
CA PHE A 52 -6.48 6.26 -15.47
C PHE A 52 -6.24 5.48 -14.17
N PHE A 53 -5.58 6.07 -13.16
CA PHE A 53 -5.37 5.44 -11.87
C PHE A 53 -5.96 6.32 -10.76
N ASP A 54 -7.21 6.05 -10.42
CA ASP A 54 -7.82 6.62 -9.21
C ASP A 54 -7.23 5.90 -7.99
N PHE A 55 -6.17 6.49 -7.43
CA PHE A 55 -5.48 5.93 -6.27
C PHE A 55 -6.35 5.89 -5.02
N ALA A 56 -7.36 6.76 -4.90
CA ALA A 56 -8.30 6.73 -3.77
C ALA A 56 -9.27 5.55 -3.91
N GLU A 57 -9.82 5.33 -5.11
CA GLU A 57 -10.62 4.14 -5.43
C GLU A 57 -9.81 2.85 -5.17
N MET A 58 -8.55 2.81 -5.63
CA MET A 58 -7.64 1.68 -5.39
C MET A 58 -7.39 1.42 -3.91
N ALA A 59 -7.12 2.47 -3.13
CA ALA A 59 -6.85 2.35 -1.70
C ALA A 59 -8.04 1.76 -0.96
N GLN A 60 -9.27 2.13 -1.34
CA GLN A 60 -10.49 1.61 -0.73
C GLN A 60 -10.79 0.17 -1.16
N ILE A 61 -10.71 -0.14 -2.46
CA ILE A 61 -11.04 -1.46 -2.99
C ILE A 61 -10.08 -2.55 -2.50
N ASN A 62 -8.79 -2.23 -2.37
CA ASN A 62 -7.78 -3.22 -1.99
C ASN A 62 -7.79 -3.61 -0.50
N ILE A 63 -8.62 -2.95 0.35
CA ILE A 63 -8.66 -3.24 1.79
C ILE A 63 -8.91 -4.73 2.06
N GLN A 64 -9.93 -5.31 1.42
CA GLN A 64 -10.28 -6.71 1.65
C GLN A 64 -9.25 -7.69 1.06
N GLU A 65 -8.63 -7.35 -0.08
CA GLU A 65 -7.58 -8.15 -0.68
C GLU A 65 -6.37 -8.25 0.25
N ILE A 66 -5.92 -7.11 0.81
CA ILE A 66 -4.78 -7.07 1.72
C ILE A 66 -5.09 -7.88 2.99
N LEU A 67 -6.26 -7.67 3.59
CA LEU A 67 -6.68 -8.40 4.79
C LEU A 67 -6.74 -9.91 4.57
N THR A 68 -7.21 -10.33 3.39
CA THR A 68 -7.45 -11.75 3.07
C THR A 68 -6.17 -12.48 2.66
N PHE A 69 -5.34 -11.87 1.80
CA PHE A 69 -4.24 -12.59 1.14
C PHE A 69 -2.85 -12.14 1.56
N ARG A 70 -2.68 -10.87 1.97
CA ARG A 70 -1.34 -10.30 2.18
C ARG A 70 -0.96 -10.19 3.65
N LYS A 71 -1.95 -10.02 4.53
CA LYS A 71 -1.77 -9.84 5.97
C LYS A 71 -0.86 -10.92 6.59
N GLN A 72 -1.13 -12.20 6.34
CA GLN A 72 -0.38 -13.28 7.00
C GLN A 72 1.07 -13.33 6.52
N THR A 73 1.29 -13.15 5.21
CA THR A 73 2.63 -13.13 4.61
C THR A 73 3.45 -11.95 5.13
N LEU A 74 2.84 -10.76 5.23
CA LEU A 74 3.45 -9.57 5.82
C LEU A 74 3.91 -9.84 7.26
N LEU A 75 3.01 -10.34 8.11
CA LEU A 75 3.33 -10.61 9.52
C LEU A 75 4.39 -11.71 9.67
N ALA A 76 4.36 -12.74 8.84
CA ALA A 76 5.38 -13.80 8.84
C ALA A 76 6.77 -13.24 8.49
N ALA A 77 6.84 -12.38 7.47
CA ALA A 77 8.10 -11.79 7.02
C ALA A 77 8.68 -10.78 8.02
N VAL A 78 7.83 -10.02 8.71
CA VAL A 78 8.27 -9.14 9.82
C VAL A 78 8.79 -9.96 10.99
N ASN A 79 8.07 -11.02 11.40
CA ASN A 79 8.48 -11.90 12.49
C ASN A 79 9.81 -12.62 12.22
N SER A 80 10.05 -13.07 10.99
CA SER A 80 11.30 -13.74 10.62
C SER A 80 12.49 -12.78 10.60
N SER A 81 12.25 -11.52 10.24
CA SER A 81 13.29 -10.51 10.08
C SER A 81 13.62 -9.78 11.39
N CYS A 82 12.65 -9.66 12.32
CA CYS A 82 12.85 -9.04 13.63
C CYS A 82 12.08 -9.77 14.74
N LYS A 83 12.78 -10.65 15.49
CA LYS A 83 12.19 -11.44 16.59
C LYS A 83 11.59 -10.60 17.73
N LYS A 84 12.11 -9.39 17.96
CA LYS A 84 11.63 -8.48 19.02
C LYS A 84 10.49 -7.55 18.55
N GLY A 85 10.16 -7.57 17.27
CA GLY A 85 9.25 -6.61 16.64
C GLY A 85 9.92 -5.26 16.34
N PRO A 86 9.36 -4.48 15.39
CA PRO A 86 9.87 -3.15 15.06
C PRO A 86 9.50 -2.13 16.15
N LYS A 87 10.22 -1.00 16.18
CA LYS A 87 9.93 0.13 17.08
C LYS A 87 9.39 1.34 16.34
N ASN A 88 9.84 1.59 15.11
CA ASN A 88 9.48 2.75 14.30
C ASN A 88 9.16 2.30 12.88
N VAL A 89 7.88 2.20 12.56
CA VAL A 89 7.40 1.67 11.28
C VAL A 89 6.91 2.80 10.39
N LEU A 90 7.40 2.82 9.15
CA LEU A 90 6.87 3.63 8.06
C LEU A 90 6.14 2.73 7.06
N ASP A 91 4.92 3.11 6.66
CA ASP A 91 4.26 2.60 5.45
C ASP A 91 4.27 3.72 4.41
N LEU A 92 5.07 3.54 3.36
CA LEU A 92 5.33 4.54 2.34
C LEU A 92 4.42 4.28 1.13
N GLY A 93 3.50 5.21 0.86
CA GLY A 93 2.46 4.99 -0.15
C GLY A 93 1.53 3.82 0.20
N GLY A 94 1.19 3.68 1.49
CA GLY A 94 0.47 2.53 2.05
C GLY A 94 -1.03 2.46 1.73
N GLY A 95 -1.56 3.38 0.91
CA GLY A 95 -2.98 3.46 0.58
C GLY A 95 -3.83 3.72 1.82
N ALA A 96 -4.83 2.87 2.06
CA ALA A 96 -5.67 2.94 3.24
C ALA A 96 -4.94 2.61 4.56
N GLY A 97 -3.66 2.21 4.53
CA GLY A 97 -2.88 1.87 5.72
C GLY A 97 -3.20 0.50 6.32
N VAL A 98 -3.70 -0.43 5.49
CA VAL A 98 -4.17 -1.76 5.94
C VAL A 98 -3.01 -2.64 6.41
N MET A 99 -1.86 -2.57 5.73
CA MET A 99 -0.65 -3.28 6.13
C MET A 99 -0.08 -2.70 7.43
N LEU A 100 0.08 -1.38 7.50
CA LEU A 100 0.48 -0.69 8.74
C LEU A 100 -0.44 -1.05 9.90
N GLY A 101 -1.76 -1.04 9.70
CA GLY A 101 -2.76 -1.40 10.70
C GLY A 101 -2.65 -2.86 11.17
N ALA A 102 -2.33 -3.80 10.26
CA ALA A 102 -2.09 -5.18 10.63
C ALA A 102 -0.85 -5.34 11.53
N ILE A 103 0.23 -4.61 11.23
CA ILE A 103 1.44 -4.60 12.06
C ILE A 103 1.17 -3.91 13.40
N ALA A 104 0.44 -2.79 13.40
CA ALA A 104 0.03 -2.06 14.61
C ALA A 104 -0.76 -2.91 15.60
N LYS A 105 -1.66 -3.76 15.10
CA LYS A 105 -2.38 -4.72 15.95
C LYS A 105 -1.46 -5.79 16.55
N GLN A 106 -0.43 -6.21 15.82
CA GLN A 106 0.50 -7.26 16.27
C GLN A 106 1.55 -6.72 17.26
N TYR A 107 2.03 -5.48 17.08
CA TYR A 107 3.09 -4.87 17.89
C TYR A 107 2.67 -3.53 18.50
N PRO A 108 1.69 -3.51 19.43
CA PRO A 108 1.04 -2.27 19.90
C PRO A 108 1.96 -1.26 20.59
N CYS A 109 3.22 -1.60 20.89
CA CYS A 109 4.18 -0.75 21.57
C CYS A 109 5.14 0.02 20.63
N ALA A 110 4.95 -0.08 19.31
CA ALA A 110 5.75 0.64 18.33
C ALA A 110 5.10 1.97 17.92
N SER A 111 5.90 2.82 17.27
CA SER A 111 5.45 4.05 16.62
C SER A 111 5.17 3.79 15.15
N TYR A 112 4.08 4.36 14.63
CA TYR A 112 3.58 4.08 13.29
C TYR A 112 3.35 5.35 12.50
N THR A 113 3.94 5.42 11.31
CA THR A 113 3.76 6.52 10.36
C THR A 113 3.26 5.97 9.03
N LEU A 114 2.19 6.57 8.50
CA LEU A 114 1.75 6.39 7.12
C LEU A 114 2.11 7.65 6.33
N PHE A 115 2.81 7.51 5.22
CA PHE A 115 3.07 8.62 4.29
C PHE A 115 2.25 8.41 3.03
N GLU A 116 1.36 9.34 2.71
CA GLU A 116 0.46 9.24 1.55
C GLU A 116 0.17 10.60 0.92
N ARG A 117 -0.35 10.59 -0.31
CA ARG A 117 -0.83 11.83 -0.94
C ARG A 117 -2.12 12.30 -0.28
N PRO A 118 -2.39 13.62 -0.21
CA PRO A 118 -3.57 14.17 0.47
C PRO A 118 -4.91 13.52 0.07
N VAL A 119 -5.07 13.18 -1.22
CA VAL A 119 -6.30 12.55 -1.74
C VAL A 119 -6.51 11.11 -1.20
N VAL A 120 -5.43 10.37 -0.97
CA VAL A 120 -5.46 8.98 -0.47
C VAL A 120 -5.46 8.96 1.06
N ALA A 121 -4.76 9.92 1.69
CA ALA A 121 -4.68 10.05 3.14
C ALA A 121 -6.07 10.13 3.81
N LYS A 122 -7.04 10.76 3.16
CA LYS A 122 -8.45 10.78 3.62
C LYS A 122 -9.03 9.37 3.82
N ILE A 123 -8.81 8.47 2.86
CA ILE A 123 -9.23 7.06 2.94
C ILE A 123 -8.52 6.36 4.11
N ALA A 124 -7.24 6.67 4.31
CA ALA A 124 -6.48 6.10 5.40
C ALA A 124 -6.96 6.56 6.78
N TYR A 125 -7.29 7.84 6.96
CA TYR A 125 -7.89 8.35 8.20
C TYR A 125 -9.16 7.58 8.56
N ASP A 126 -10.07 7.41 7.59
CA ASP A 126 -11.33 6.70 7.79
C ASP A 126 -11.09 5.24 8.19
N TYR A 127 -10.21 4.53 7.47
CA TYR A 127 -9.90 3.15 7.77
C TYR A 127 -9.20 2.98 9.14
N ILE A 128 -8.20 3.80 9.44
CA ILE A 128 -7.45 3.74 10.71
C ILE A 128 -8.38 4.00 11.90
N LYS A 129 -9.30 4.96 11.76
CA LYS A 129 -10.33 5.25 12.77
C LYS A 129 -11.27 4.05 13.01
N GLN A 130 -11.58 3.28 11.96
CA GLN A 130 -12.46 2.10 12.06
C GLN A 130 -11.80 0.90 12.74
N ILE A 131 -10.48 0.70 12.59
CA ILE A 131 -9.83 -0.54 13.03
C ILE A 131 -9.44 -0.58 14.52
N SER A 132 -9.81 0.44 15.31
CA SER A 132 -9.61 0.54 16.77
C SER A 132 -8.22 0.09 17.22
N LEU A 133 -7.20 0.87 16.90
CA LEU A 133 -5.82 0.63 17.33
C LEU A 133 -5.60 1.14 18.76
N LYS A 134 -4.74 0.43 19.52
CA LYS A 134 -4.31 0.86 20.85
C LYS A 134 -3.26 1.97 20.80
N ASN A 135 -2.51 2.03 19.70
CA ASN A 135 -1.52 3.05 19.40
C ASN A 135 -2.10 4.07 18.42
N THR A 136 -1.56 5.28 18.43
CA THR A 136 -1.85 6.29 17.41
C THR A 136 -1.01 6.02 16.16
N VAL A 137 -1.60 6.24 14.99
CA VAL A 137 -0.87 6.28 13.71
C VAL A 137 -0.74 7.73 13.28
N LYS A 138 0.48 8.17 13.00
CA LYS A 138 0.73 9.48 12.40
C LYS A 138 0.56 9.37 10.89
N ILE A 139 -0.31 10.19 10.31
CA ILE A 139 -0.44 10.29 8.85
C ILE A 139 0.29 11.55 8.39
N ILE A 140 1.21 11.39 7.46
CA ILE A 140 1.93 12.48 6.80
C ILE A 140 1.40 12.56 5.38
N GLU A 141 0.93 13.76 5.02
CA GLU A 141 0.45 14.06 3.69
C GLU A 141 1.59 14.69 2.86
N GLY A 142 1.88 14.13 1.70
CA GLY A 142 2.94 14.65 0.81
C GLY A 142 3.14 13.82 -0.45
N ASP A 143 4.12 14.22 -1.26
CA ASP A 143 4.64 13.47 -2.39
C ASP A 143 6.03 12.93 -2.05
N PHE A 144 6.12 11.64 -1.70
CA PHE A 144 7.39 11.02 -1.29
C PHE A 144 8.47 10.98 -2.38
N LEU A 145 8.14 11.37 -3.62
CA LEU A 145 9.12 11.56 -4.69
C LEU A 145 9.86 12.89 -4.59
N LYS A 146 9.26 13.87 -3.91
CA LYS A 146 9.73 15.24 -3.80
C LYS A 146 10.09 15.60 -2.36
N ASP A 147 9.31 15.09 -1.42
CA ASP A 147 9.38 15.42 -0.01
C ASP A 147 10.27 14.44 0.76
N ASP A 148 10.90 14.93 1.82
CA ASP A 148 11.65 14.09 2.76
C ASP A 148 10.68 13.20 3.56
N ILE A 149 10.90 11.89 3.49
CA ILE A 149 10.11 10.89 4.23
C ILE A 149 10.42 10.89 5.75
N ARG A 150 11.37 11.73 6.16
CA ARG A 150 11.99 11.81 7.49
C ARG A 150 12.78 10.54 7.81
N ASN A 151 13.71 10.63 8.76
CA ASN A 151 14.59 9.51 9.11
C ASN A 151 14.26 8.97 10.52
N ASP A 152 14.75 7.75 10.82
CA ASP A 152 14.61 6.98 12.09
C ASP A 152 13.59 5.81 12.11
N TYR A 153 13.26 5.25 10.96
CA TYR A 153 12.45 4.02 10.86
C TYR A 153 13.32 2.75 10.82
N ASP A 154 12.93 1.72 11.58
CA ASP A 154 13.57 0.40 11.58
C ASP A 154 12.83 -0.64 10.72
N LEU A 155 11.60 -0.32 10.29
CA LEU A 155 10.82 -1.07 9.31
C LEU A 155 10.17 -0.11 8.31
N ILE A 156 10.40 -0.34 7.01
CA ILE A 156 9.73 0.40 5.94
C ILE A 156 8.92 -0.59 5.09
N ILE A 157 7.61 -0.37 5.01
CA ILE A 157 6.72 -1.07 4.10
C ILE A 157 6.68 -0.25 2.80
N ALA A 158 7.05 -0.89 1.69
CA ALA A 158 7.08 -0.29 0.36
C ALA A 158 6.31 -1.21 -0.61
N SER A 159 4.98 -1.23 -0.46
CA SER A 159 4.11 -2.16 -1.18
C SER A 159 3.36 -1.47 -2.31
N GLY A 160 3.57 -1.91 -3.54
CA GLY A 160 2.84 -1.37 -4.70
C GLY A 160 3.37 -0.03 -5.25
N ILE A 161 4.42 0.52 -4.63
CA ILE A 161 5.11 1.74 -5.09
C ILE A 161 6.29 1.48 -6.04
N PHE A 162 6.53 0.21 -6.42
CA PHE A 162 7.69 -0.18 -7.24
C PHE A 162 7.80 0.48 -8.63
N PRO A 163 6.72 0.85 -9.34
CA PRO A 163 6.85 1.65 -10.56
C PRO A 163 7.63 2.96 -10.36
N PHE A 164 7.69 3.44 -9.11
CA PHE A 164 8.40 4.65 -8.73
C PHE A 164 9.81 4.39 -8.16
N ARG A 165 10.28 3.13 -8.16
CA ARG A 165 11.56 2.72 -7.55
C ARG A 165 12.76 3.51 -8.04
N ASN A 166 12.83 3.83 -9.33
CA ASN A 166 13.95 4.59 -9.89
C ASN A 166 13.96 6.07 -9.43
N LEU A 167 12.88 6.52 -8.80
CA LEU A 167 12.71 7.88 -8.29
C LEU A 167 12.87 7.97 -6.76
N ILE A 168 12.88 6.83 -6.07
CA ILE A 168 13.21 6.75 -4.64
C ILE A 168 14.73 6.76 -4.53
N LYS A 169 15.31 7.76 -3.86
CA LYS A 169 16.76 7.87 -3.73
C LYS A 169 17.25 6.69 -2.90
N LYS A 170 18.30 5.98 -3.36
CA LYS A 170 18.90 4.83 -2.65
C LYS A 170 19.26 5.15 -1.20
N GLU A 171 19.67 6.39 -0.95
CA GLU A 171 20.06 6.92 0.35
C GLU A 171 18.94 6.90 1.39
N ASP A 172 17.68 7.00 0.95
CA ASP A 172 16.50 6.99 1.82
C ASP A 172 16.24 5.57 2.40
N CYS A 173 16.69 4.53 1.68
CA CYS A 173 16.46 3.12 2.01
C CYS A 173 17.69 2.36 2.55
N GLU A 174 18.93 2.78 2.26
CA GLU A 174 20.14 1.96 2.52
C GLU A 174 20.91 2.26 3.82
N LYS A 175 20.52 3.24 4.63
CA LYS A 175 21.15 3.49 5.94
C LYS A 175 20.52 2.61 7.04
N ASP A 176 21.30 1.63 7.51
CA ASP A 176 21.13 0.79 8.72
C ASP A 176 19.93 -0.17 8.78
N LYS A 177 20.16 -1.47 8.53
CA LYS A 177 19.28 -2.60 8.90
C LYS A 177 17.77 -2.42 8.63
N LYS A 178 17.39 -1.64 7.63
CA LYS A 178 16.00 -1.39 7.25
C LYS A 178 15.45 -2.63 6.55
N ILE A 179 14.48 -3.30 7.16
CA ILE A 179 13.71 -4.34 6.49
C ILE A 179 12.78 -3.61 5.53
N MET A 180 13.11 -3.58 4.23
CA MET A 180 12.18 -3.12 3.21
C MET A 180 11.32 -4.30 2.78
N LEU A 181 10.05 -4.34 3.21
CA LEU A 181 9.14 -5.37 2.76
C LEU A 181 8.48 -4.94 1.45
N THR A 182 9.04 -5.39 0.33
CA THR A 182 8.40 -5.29 -0.98
C THR A 182 7.40 -6.42 -1.13
N VAL A 183 6.11 -6.15 -0.91
CA VAL A 183 5.08 -7.13 -1.21
C VAL A 183 4.69 -6.98 -2.68
N PHE A 184 5.20 -7.90 -3.50
CA PHE A 184 5.00 -7.90 -4.95
C PHE A 184 3.52 -8.02 -5.30
N TYR A 185 3.09 -7.33 -6.36
CA TYR A 185 1.96 -7.80 -7.14
C TYR A 185 2.39 -9.11 -7.80
N THR A 186 2.09 -10.26 -7.20
CA THR A 186 1.93 -11.45 -8.03
C THR A 186 0.65 -11.25 -8.82
N LEU A 187 0.81 -10.87 -10.09
CA LEU A 187 -0.21 -11.03 -11.11
C LEU A 187 -0.64 -12.50 -11.07
N PHE A 188 -1.86 -12.76 -10.62
CA PHE A 188 -2.60 -13.93 -11.04
C PHE A 188 -3.43 -13.53 -12.26
#